data_AF-Q7LAX7-F1
#
_entry.id   AF-Q7LAX7-F1
#
_cell.length_a   1.000
_cell.length_b   1.000
_cell.length_c   1.000
_cell.angle_alpha   90.00
_cell.angle_beta   90.00
_cell.angle_gamma   90.00
#
_symmetry.space_group_name_H-M   'P 1'
#
loop_
_entity.id
_entity.type
_entity.pdbx_description
1 polymer ?
#
loop_
_entity_poly.entity_id
_entity_poly.type
_entity_poly.pdbx_seq_one_letter_code
_entity_poly.pdbx_strand_id
1 'polypeptide(L)'
;MQESLRVKQLAEEQKRREREQHIAECMAKMPQMIVNWQQQQRENWEKAQADKERRARLQAEAQELLGYQVDPRSARFQELLQDLEKKERKRLKEEKQKRKKEARAAALAAAVAQDPAASGAPSS
;
A
#
# COMPACT_ATOMS: atom_id res chain seq x y z
N MET A 1 -11.14 -38.73 -45.58
CA MET A 1 -10.42 -39.18 -44.35
C MET A 1 -9.08 -38.48 -44.16
N GLN A 2 -8.28 -38.24 -45.21
CA GLN A 2 -6.97 -37.58 -45.08
C GLN A 2 -7.06 -36.05 -44.84
N GLU A 3 -8.04 -35.37 -45.44
CA GLU A 3 -8.24 -33.93 -45.23
C GLU A 3 -8.66 -33.59 -43.79
N SER A 4 -9.52 -34.39 -43.17
CA SER A 4 -9.90 -34.21 -41.77
C SER A 4 -8.74 -34.44 -40.80
N LEU A 5 -7.78 -35.30 -41.15
CA LEU A 5 -6.54 -35.47 -40.39
C LEU A 5 -5.61 -34.26 -40.55
N ARG A 6 -5.47 -33.72 -41.76
CA ARG A 6 -4.68 -32.49 -42.01
C ARG A 6 -5.26 -31.28 -41.28
N VAL A 7 -6.58 -31.11 -41.27
CA VAL A 7 -7.26 -30.02 -40.55
C VAL A 7 -7.01 -30.13 -39.04
N LYS A 8 -7.06 -31.34 -38.48
CA LYS A 8 -6.75 -31.59 -37.06
C LYS A 8 -5.30 -31.26 -36.72
N GLN A 9 -4.34 -31.66 -37.57
CA GLN A 9 -2.92 -31.35 -37.38
C GLN A 9 -2.66 -29.84 -37.42
N LEU A 10 -3.25 -29.13 -38.38
CA LEU A 10 -3.14 -27.67 -38.46
C LEU A 10 -3.73 -26.98 -37.22
N ALA A 11 -4.89 -27.42 -36.74
CA ALA A 11 -5.50 -26.86 -35.53
C ALA A 11 -4.62 -27.10 -34.29
N GLU A 12 -4.01 -28.27 -34.17
CA GLU A 12 -3.09 -28.60 -33.08
C GLU A 12 -1.80 -27.78 -33.13
N GLU A 13 -1.24 -27.60 -34.33
CA GLU A 13 -0.07 -26.73 -34.53
C GLU A 13 -0.36 -25.27 -34.20
N GLN A 14 -1.52 -24.74 -34.59
CA GLN A 14 -1.90 -23.37 -34.27
C GLN A 14 -2.09 -23.19 -32.76
N LYS A 15 -2.79 -24.12 -32.10
CA LYS A 15 -2.94 -24.11 -30.64
C LYS A 15 -1.58 -24.18 -29.93
N ARG A 16 -0.64 -24.97 -30.45
CA ARG A 16 0.71 -25.04 -29.93
C ARG A 16 1.44 -23.71 -30.08
N ARG A 17 1.36 -23.07 -31.24
CA ARG A 17 1.99 -21.77 -31.51
C ARG A 17 1.42 -20.67 -30.63
N GLU A 18 0.10 -20.58 -30.49
CA GLU A 18 -0.56 -19.63 -29.60
C GLU A 18 -0.12 -19.81 -28.15
N ARG A 19 -0.01 -21.06 -27.70
CA ARG A 19 0.51 -21.38 -26.35
C ARG A 19 1.97 -20.95 -26.18
N GLU A 20 2.82 -21.24 -27.17
CA GLU A 20 4.23 -20.87 -27.12
C GLU A 20 4.41 -19.33 -27.13
N GLN A 21 3.64 -18.61 -27.93
CA GLN A 21 3.62 -17.14 -27.94
C GLN A 21 3.18 -16.59 -26.58
N HIS A 22 2.09 -17.10 -26.01
CA HIS A 22 1.62 -16.67 -24.70
C HIS A 22 2.66 -16.93 -23.59
N ILE A 23 3.31 -18.11 -23.62
CA ILE A 23 4.40 -18.42 -22.67
C ILE A 23 5.56 -17.42 -22.85
N ALA A 24 5.96 -17.12 -24.08
CA ALA A 24 7.04 -16.17 -24.35
C ALA A 24 6.71 -14.75 -23.83
N GLU A 25 5.50 -14.26 -24.05
CA GLU A 25 5.03 -12.97 -23.53
C GLU A 25 5.03 -12.94 -22.00
N CYS A 26 4.50 -13.98 -21.37
CA CYS A 26 4.52 -14.13 -19.91
C CYS A 26 5.96 -14.14 -19.39
N MET A 27 6.85 -14.93 -19.99
CA MET A 27 8.25 -15.02 -19.61
C MET A 27 9.01 -13.70 -19.81
N ALA A 28 8.67 -12.91 -20.82
CA ALA A 28 9.24 -11.57 -21.01
C ALA A 28 8.81 -10.59 -19.90
N LYS A 29 7.60 -10.73 -19.37
CA LYS A 29 7.08 -9.90 -18.26
C LYS A 29 7.55 -10.37 -16.87
N MET A 30 7.92 -11.64 -16.73
CA MET A 30 8.32 -12.25 -15.45
C MET A 30 9.42 -11.49 -14.69
N PRO A 31 10.53 -11.02 -15.31
CA PRO A 31 11.58 -10.30 -14.58
C PRO A 31 11.07 -9.05 -13.86
N GLN A 32 10.20 -8.27 -14.52
CA GLN A 32 9.59 -7.09 -13.91
C GLN A 32 8.69 -7.49 -12.73
N MET A 33 7.90 -8.56 -12.88
CA MET A 33 7.05 -9.06 -11.80
C MET A 33 7.87 -9.54 -10.59
N ILE A 34 9.03 -10.18 -10.82
CA ILE A 34 9.94 -10.60 -9.75
C ILE A 34 10.50 -9.40 -9.00
N VAL A 35 10.97 -8.37 -9.71
CA VAL A 35 11.47 -7.13 -9.08
C VAL A 35 10.39 -6.47 -8.24
N ASN A 36 9.17 -6.31 -8.79
CA ASN A 36 8.04 -5.75 -8.05
C ASN A 36 7.72 -6.58 -6.81
N TRP A 37 7.74 -7.92 -6.90
CA TRP A 37 7.49 -8.79 -5.76
C TRP A 37 8.57 -8.66 -4.69
N GLN A 38 9.84 -8.61 -5.07
CA GLN A 38 10.95 -8.40 -4.12
C GLN A 38 10.86 -7.05 -3.42
N GLN A 39 10.49 -5.99 -4.15
CA GLN A 39 10.24 -4.67 -3.56
C GLN A 39 9.10 -4.75 -2.54
N GLN A 40 7.99 -5.39 -2.87
CA GLN A 40 6.87 -5.60 -1.94
C GLN A 40 7.29 -6.40 -0.70
N GLN A 41 8.15 -7.43 -0.84
CA GLN A 41 8.68 -8.16 0.30
C GLN A 41 9.54 -7.27 1.21
N ARG A 42 10.41 -6.43 0.64
CA ARG A 42 11.22 -5.48 1.40
C ARG A 42 10.37 -4.46 2.14
N GLU A 43 9.41 -3.84 1.45
CA GLU A 43 8.47 -2.88 2.06
C GLU A 43 7.69 -3.52 3.22
N ASN A 44 7.23 -4.77 3.05
CA ASN A 44 6.51 -5.48 4.10
C ASN A 44 7.42 -5.81 5.29
N TRP A 45 8.68 -6.19 5.03
CA TRP A 45 9.66 -6.43 6.08
C TRP A 45 9.99 -5.14 6.84
N GLU A 46 10.22 -4.03 6.15
CA GLU A 46 10.45 -2.72 6.75
C GLU A 46 9.26 -2.26 7.61
N LYS A 47 8.02 -2.40 7.10
CA LYS A 47 6.81 -2.13 7.87
C LYS A 47 6.73 -3.01 9.12
N ALA A 48 7.02 -4.30 9.00
CA ALA A 48 7.03 -5.20 10.14
C ALA A 48 8.10 -4.84 11.18
N GLN A 49 9.27 -4.34 10.76
CA GLN A 49 10.29 -3.84 11.68
C GLN A 49 9.84 -2.55 12.36
N ALA A 50 9.29 -1.59 11.61
CA ALA A 50 8.75 -0.36 12.16
C ALA A 50 7.63 -0.63 13.18
N ASP A 51 6.75 -1.61 12.90
CA ASP A 51 5.71 -2.02 13.84
C ASP A 51 6.28 -2.70 15.09
N LYS A 52 7.33 -3.50 14.97
CA LYS A 52 8.04 -4.07 16.12
C LYS A 52 8.66 -2.98 16.98
N GLU A 53 9.36 -2.04 16.38
CA GLU A 53 9.96 -0.90 17.09
C GLU A 53 8.90 -0.05 17.77
N ARG A 54 7.78 0.23 17.08
CA ARG A 54 6.65 0.98 17.65
C ARG A 54 6.08 0.27 18.88
N ARG A 55 5.86 -1.06 18.79
CA ARG A 55 5.40 -1.86 19.93
C ARG A 55 6.41 -1.86 21.07
N ALA A 56 7.69 -2.00 20.77
CA ALA A 56 8.76 -1.94 21.78
C ALA A 56 8.79 -0.58 22.50
N ARG A 57 8.60 0.54 21.77
CA ARG A 57 8.50 1.88 22.36
C ARG A 57 7.30 2.02 23.29
N LEU A 58 6.12 1.56 22.88
CA LEU A 58 4.92 1.59 23.72
C LEU A 58 5.06 0.70 24.96
N GLN A 59 5.73 -0.45 24.83
CA GLN A 59 6.07 -1.31 25.96
C GLN A 59 7.03 -0.63 26.92
N ALA A 60 8.07 0.04 26.43
CA ALA A 60 8.99 0.79 27.28
C ALA A 60 8.28 1.94 28.01
N GLU A 61 7.44 2.72 27.32
CA GLU A 61 6.65 3.80 27.93
C GLU A 61 5.70 3.26 29.02
N ALA A 62 5.03 2.12 28.75
CA ALA A 62 4.19 1.47 29.75
C ALA A 62 5.00 0.96 30.95
N GLN A 63 6.20 0.42 30.72
CA GLN A 63 7.11 -0.03 31.78
C GLN A 63 7.63 1.13 32.62
N GLU A 64 7.93 2.28 32.03
CA GLU A 64 8.33 3.49 32.77
C GLU A 64 7.19 4.01 33.66
N LEU A 65 5.94 3.99 33.17
CA LEU A 65 4.78 4.46 33.91
C LEU A 65 4.37 3.53 35.07
N LEU A 66 4.51 2.21 34.89
CA LEU A 66 4.14 1.19 35.87
C LEU A 66 5.29 0.78 36.79
N GLY A 67 6.53 1.09 36.40
CA GLY A 67 7.77 0.61 37.00
C GLY A 67 8.24 -0.72 36.39
N TYR A 68 9.57 -0.90 36.34
CA TYR A 68 10.25 -2.07 35.72
C TYR A 68 9.93 -3.44 36.37
N GLN A 69 9.27 -3.47 37.52
CA GLN A 69 8.91 -4.71 38.23
C GLN A 69 7.54 -5.31 37.82
N VAL A 70 6.79 -4.64 36.94
CA VAL A 70 5.45 -5.11 36.56
C VAL A 70 5.53 -6.17 35.46
N ASP A 71 4.89 -7.31 35.68
CA ASP A 71 4.82 -8.41 34.71
C ASP A 71 4.10 -7.95 33.42
N PRO A 72 4.70 -8.11 32.23
CA PRO A 72 4.08 -7.79 30.94
C PRO A 72 2.76 -8.53 30.66
N ARG A 73 2.49 -9.63 31.37
CA ARG A 73 1.24 -10.41 31.24
C ARG A 73 0.15 -9.95 32.20
N SER A 74 0.45 -9.02 33.11
CA SER A 74 -0.53 -8.51 34.06
C SER A 74 -1.65 -7.73 33.35
N ALA A 75 -2.88 -7.85 33.84
CA ALA A 75 -4.04 -7.17 33.26
C ALA A 75 -3.87 -5.64 33.23
N ARG A 76 -3.33 -5.07 34.32
CA ARG A 76 -3.05 -3.63 34.43
C ARG A 76 -2.05 -3.12 33.37
N PHE A 77 -1.03 -3.91 33.03
CA PHE A 77 -0.07 -3.55 31.98
C PHE A 77 -0.69 -3.64 30.59
N GLN A 78 -1.49 -4.68 30.33
CA GLN A 78 -2.20 -4.84 29.06
C GLN A 78 -3.24 -3.75 28.83
N GLU A 79 -3.99 -3.36 29.87
CA GLU A 79 -4.94 -2.24 29.81
C GLU A 79 -4.24 -0.91 29.50
N LEU A 80 -3.13 -0.62 30.18
CA LEU A 80 -2.36 0.60 29.92
C LEU A 80 -1.81 0.64 28.49
N LEU A 81 -1.27 -0.48 28.01
CA LEU A 81 -0.81 -0.59 26.63
C LEU A 81 -1.93 -0.34 25.63
N GLN A 82 -3.10 -0.92 25.85
CA GLN A 82 -4.26 -0.70 24.98
C GLN A 82 -4.69 0.77 24.98
N ASP A 83 -4.62 1.45 26.12
CA ASP A 83 -4.98 2.86 26.22
C ASP A 83 -3.96 3.78 25.53
N LEU A 84 -2.66 3.48 25.63
CA LEU A 84 -1.62 4.15 24.86
C LEU A 84 -1.79 3.92 23.36
N GLU A 85 -2.06 2.68 22.93
CA GLU A 85 -2.35 2.36 21.52
C GLU A 85 -3.59 3.10 20.99
N LYS A 86 -4.66 3.21 21.79
CA LYS A 86 -5.86 3.98 21.43
C LYS A 86 -5.54 5.46 21.25
N LYS A 87 -4.75 6.06 22.16
CA LYS A 87 -4.34 7.47 22.08
C LYS A 87 -3.51 7.75 20.82
N GLU A 88 -2.52 6.92 20.55
CA GLU A 88 -1.68 7.04 19.36
C GLU A 88 -2.48 6.85 18.06
N ARG A 89 -3.38 5.87 18.02
CA ARG A 89 -4.28 5.67 16.88
C ARG A 89 -5.20 6.87 16.66
N LYS A 90 -5.68 7.52 17.73
CA LYS A 90 -6.49 8.74 17.63
C LYS A 90 -5.68 9.89 17.04
N ARG A 91 -4.46 10.13 17.56
CA ARG A 91 -3.53 11.16 17.04
C ARG A 91 -3.22 10.95 15.56
N LEU A 92 -2.87 9.73 15.16
CA LEU A 92 -2.56 9.40 13.77
C LEU A 92 -3.76 9.63 12.83
N LYS A 93 -4.98 9.30 13.28
CA LYS A 93 -6.21 9.54 12.52
C LYS A 93 -6.46 11.04 12.33
N GLU A 94 -6.32 11.82 13.39
CA GLU A 94 -6.51 13.26 13.36
C GLU A 94 -5.46 13.93 12.45
N GLU A 95 -4.20 13.52 12.55
CA GLU A 95 -3.12 14.02 11.68
C GLU A 95 -3.39 13.67 10.22
N LYS A 96 -3.76 12.42 9.92
CA LYS A 96 -4.12 12.01 8.55
C LYS A 96 -5.30 12.82 8.02
N GLN A 97 -6.29 13.10 8.86
CA GLN A 97 -7.42 13.94 8.49
C GLN A 97 -7.01 15.38 8.23
N LYS A 98 -6.12 15.95 9.05
CA LYS A 98 -5.55 17.29 8.85
C LYS A 98 -4.77 17.36 7.54
N ARG A 99 -3.84 16.42 7.29
CA ARG A 99 -3.08 16.34 6.03
C ARG A 99 -3.99 16.20 4.81
N LYS A 100 -5.08 15.43 4.91
CA LYS A 100 -6.07 15.32 3.81
C LYS A 100 -6.81 16.63 3.57
N LYS A 101 -7.21 17.35 4.63
CA LYS A 101 -7.85 18.67 4.53
C LYS A 101 -6.89 19.69 3.92
N GLU A 102 -5.64 19.69 4.36
CA GLU A 102 -4.57 20.55 3.85
C GLU A 102 -4.28 20.25 2.37
N ALA A 103 -4.11 18.99 1.99
CA ALA A 103 -3.92 18.61 0.58
C ALA A 103 -5.12 19.02 -0.30
N ARG A 104 -6.36 18.92 0.21
CA ARG A 104 -7.55 19.39 -0.50
C ARG A 104 -7.58 20.92 -0.61
N ALA A 105 -7.23 21.64 0.46
CA ALA A 105 -7.13 23.09 0.43
C ALA A 105 -6.03 23.57 -0.52
N ALA A 106 -4.87 22.90 -0.53
CA ALA A 106 -3.78 23.17 -1.46
C ALA A 106 -4.18 22.88 -2.91
N ALA A 107 -4.90 21.78 -3.18
CA ALA A 107 -5.42 21.49 -4.52
C ALA A 107 -6.47 22.52 -4.97
N LEU A 108 -7.34 22.99 -4.08
CA LEU A 108 -8.30 24.05 -4.38
C LEU A 108 -7.60 25.41 -4.61
N ALA A 109 -6.58 25.73 -3.82
CA ALA A 109 -5.77 26.93 -4.01
C ALA A 109 -4.98 26.88 -5.33
N ALA A 110 -4.40 25.72 -5.67
CA ALA A 110 -3.73 25.51 -6.95
C ALA A 110 -4.72 25.61 -8.13
N ALA A 111 -5.94 25.08 -8.00
CA ALA A 111 -6.97 25.21 -9.02
C ALA A 111 -7.45 26.67 -9.20
N VAL A 112 -7.63 27.41 -8.10
CA VAL A 112 -7.97 28.86 -8.15
C VAL A 112 -6.82 29.70 -8.72
N ALA A 113 -5.56 29.35 -8.42
CA ALA A 113 -4.40 30.03 -8.99
C ALA A 113 -4.20 29.74 -10.49
N GLN A 114 -4.72 28.63 -10.99
CA GLN A 114 -4.71 28.27 -12.42
C GLN A 114 -5.89 28.89 -13.21
N ASP A 115 -6.86 29.53 -12.55
CA ASP A 115 -8.01 30.16 -13.21
C ASP A 115 -8.08 31.69 -12.98
N PRO A 116 -7.19 32.48 -13.62
CA PRO A 116 -7.32 33.93 -13.70
C PRO A 116 -8.07 34.38 -14.98
N ALA A 117 -9.01 33.59 -15.53
CA ALA A 117 -9.61 33.88 -16.85
C ALA A 117 -11.15 33.91 -16.91
N ALA A 118 -11.85 33.97 -15.77
CA ALA A 118 -13.33 34.04 -15.75
C ALA A 118 -13.92 35.17 -14.89
N SER A 119 -13.18 36.26 -14.64
CA SER A 119 -13.78 37.48 -14.08
C SER A 119 -13.09 38.75 -14.55
N GLY A 120 -13.71 39.43 -15.53
CA GLY A 120 -13.41 40.84 -15.83
C GLY A 120 -13.26 41.19 -17.30
N ALA A 121 -14.34 41.14 -18.08
CA ALA A 121 -14.48 42.02 -19.24
C ALA A 121 -15.98 42.33 -19.50
N PRO A 122 -16.52 43.46 -19.02
CA PRO A 122 -17.63 44.12 -19.69
C PRO A 122 -17.07 45.06 -20.76
N SER A 123 -17.20 44.69 -22.03
CA SER A 123 -16.92 45.55 -23.20
C SER A 123 -17.53 44.83 -24.41
N SER A 124 -18.37 45.40 -25.26
CA SER A 124 -18.88 46.74 -25.52
C SER A 124 -20.23 46.62 -26.23
#